data_AF-A0A1F5KJX3-F1
#
_entry.id   AF-A0A1F5KJX3-F1
#
_cell.length_a   1.000
_cell.length_b   1.000
_cell.length_c   1.000
_cell.angle_alpha   90.00
_cell.angle_beta   90.00
_cell.angle_gamma   90.00
#
_symmetry.space_group_name_H-M   'P 1'
#
loop_
_entity.id
_entity.type
_entity.pdbx_description
1 polymer ?
#
loop_
_entity_poly.entity_id
_entity_poly.type
_entity_poly.pdbx_seq_one_letter_code
_entity_poly.pdbx_strand_id
1 'polypeptide(L)'
;MKKPKIIFIFVLAVVLLVAAVSNLATPTPVKNSPVKNLVEYPCQPGKTAFDLLEESASVDAKDSSFGKMVTGINGVSQDNGKYWLYLVDNKEATIGAQAYNCIGNEQIKWELK
;
A
#
# COMPACT_ATOMS: atom_id res chain seq x y z
N MET A 1 4.37 11.34 28.52
CA MET A 1 3.36 12.08 27.73
C MET A 1 2.69 11.09 26.77
N LYS A 2 1.38 10.86 26.91
CA LYS A 2 0.60 9.87 26.13
C LYS A 2 -0.07 10.62 24.97
N LYS A 3 0.24 10.29 23.71
CA LYS A 3 -0.45 10.87 22.54
C LYS A 3 -1.89 10.32 22.47
N PRO A 4 -2.92 11.16 22.23
CA PRO A 4 -4.30 10.69 22.17
C PRO A 4 -4.53 9.85 20.90
N LYS A 5 -5.29 8.77 21.03
CA LYS A 5 -5.75 7.93 19.92
C LYS A 5 -6.94 8.63 19.25
N ILE A 6 -6.71 9.18 18.06
CA ILE A 6 -7.76 9.73 17.20
C ILE A 6 -8.45 8.56 16.51
N ILE A 7 -9.71 8.35 16.87
CA ILE A 7 -10.63 7.40 16.27
C ILE A 7 -11.13 8.02 14.96
N PHE A 8 -10.73 7.46 13.82
CA PHE A 8 -11.29 7.86 12.51
C PHE A 8 -12.54 7.03 12.22
N ILE A 9 -13.70 7.67 12.40
CA ILE A 9 -15.01 7.20 11.98
C ILE A 9 -15.10 7.41 10.46
N PHE A 10 -15.14 6.32 9.69
CA PHE A 10 -15.45 6.34 8.26
C PHE A 10 -16.96 6.26 8.05
N VAL A 11 -17.58 7.34 7.59
CA VAL A 11 -18.94 7.30 7.04
C VAL A 11 -19.05 8.36 5.92
N LEU A 12 -19.31 7.93 4.67
CA LEU A 12 -20.59 8.12 3.98
C LEU A 12 -20.42 7.90 2.46
N ALA A 13 -21.26 7.03 1.90
CA ALA A 13 -21.32 6.64 0.50
C ALA A 13 -22.08 7.65 -0.37
N VAL A 14 -21.74 7.72 -1.67
CA VAL A 14 -22.64 8.20 -2.73
C VAL A 14 -22.54 7.27 -3.93
N VAL A 15 -23.67 6.66 -4.29
CA VAL A 15 -23.87 5.76 -5.43
C VAL A 15 -24.38 6.57 -6.61
N LEU A 16 -23.78 6.41 -7.79
CA LEU A 16 -24.37 6.78 -9.08
C LEU A 16 -24.29 5.59 -10.04
N LEU A 17 -25.47 5.16 -10.49
CA LEU A 17 -25.73 4.10 -11.45
C LEU A 17 -25.15 4.44 -12.83
N VAL A 18 -24.42 3.49 -13.44
CA VAL A 18 -24.32 3.38 -14.90
C VAL A 18 -24.70 1.95 -15.29
N ALA A 19 -25.67 1.85 -16.19
CA ALA A 19 -26.25 0.60 -16.65
C ALA A 19 -25.48 0.02 -17.86
N ALA A 20 -25.56 -1.31 -17.97
CA ALA A 20 -25.42 -2.16 -19.15
C ALA A 20 -24.02 -2.72 -19.54
N VAL A 21 -23.90 -4.02 -19.22
CA VAL A 21 -23.26 -5.15 -19.93
C VAL A 21 -21.76 -5.14 -20.22
N SER A 22 -21.02 -6.02 -19.53
CA SER A 22 -20.16 -7.10 -20.09
C SER A 22 -19.32 -7.77 -18.98
N ASN A 23 -19.37 -9.10 -18.90
CA ASN A 23 -18.58 -10.00 -18.03
C ASN A 23 -18.83 -9.91 -16.51
N LEU A 24 -19.70 -10.80 -16.02
CA LEU A 24 -19.74 -11.25 -14.63
C LEU A 24 -18.49 -12.11 -14.33
N ALA A 25 -17.31 -11.48 -14.27
CA ALA A 25 -16.36 -11.90 -13.25
C ALA A 25 -16.90 -11.31 -11.95
N THR A 26 -17.58 -12.15 -11.17
CA THR A 26 -17.98 -11.77 -9.81
C THR A 26 -16.77 -11.12 -9.13
N PRO A 27 -16.85 -9.87 -8.62
CA PRO A 27 -15.90 -9.46 -7.61
C PRO A 27 -16.16 -10.41 -6.46
N THR A 28 -15.28 -11.39 -6.30
CA THR A 28 -15.29 -12.23 -5.12
C THR A 28 -15.30 -11.27 -3.94
N PRO A 29 -16.17 -11.46 -2.93
CA PRO A 29 -15.97 -10.80 -1.66
C PRO A 29 -14.68 -11.40 -1.11
N VAL A 30 -13.55 -10.76 -1.43
CA VAL A 30 -12.25 -11.13 -0.87
C VAL A 30 -12.43 -10.95 0.61
N LYS A 31 -12.49 -12.06 1.32
CA LYS A 31 -12.57 -12.11 2.77
C LYS A 31 -11.39 -11.30 3.30
N ASN A 32 -11.64 -10.08 3.76
CA ASN A 32 -10.65 -9.16 4.34
C ASN A 32 -10.09 -9.76 5.64
N SER A 33 -9.23 -10.77 5.52
CA SER A 33 -8.17 -11.02 6.49
C SER A 33 -6.98 -10.16 6.07
N PRO A 34 -6.36 -9.39 6.97
CA PRO A 34 -5.10 -8.73 6.64
C PRO A 34 -4.08 -9.82 6.33
N VAL A 35 -3.78 -10.01 5.04
CA VAL A 35 -2.68 -10.87 4.64
C VAL A 35 -1.44 -10.20 5.19
N LYS A 36 -0.88 -10.78 6.26
CA LYS A 36 0.22 -10.20 7.04
C LYS A 36 1.45 -9.82 6.19
N ASN A 37 1.57 -10.43 5.01
CA ASN A 37 2.70 -10.34 4.09
C ASN A 37 2.38 -9.48 2.85
N LEU A 38 1.25 -8.78 2.83
CA LEU A 38 0.78 -8.01 1.68
C LEU A 38 0.17 -6.69 2.16
N VAL A 39 0.60 -5.59 1.54
CA VAL A 39 0.01 -4.26 1.73
C VAL A 39 -0.24 -3.64 0.36
N GLU A 40 -1.45 -3.12 0.16
CA GLU A 40 -1.87 -2.51 -1.10
C GLU A 40 -2.62 -1.22 -0.82
N TYR A 41 -2.32 -0.18 -1.60
CA TYR A 41 -3.02 1.10 -1.54
C TYR A 41 -2.99 1.81 -2.90
N PRO A 42 -4.03 2.59 -3.24
CA PRO A 42 -4.01 3.40 -4.44
C PRO A 42 -2.99 4.52 -4.31
N CYS A 43 -2.31 4.85 -5.40
CA CYS A 43 -1.49 6.06 -5.48
C CYS A 43 -2.36 7.31 -5.28
N GLN A 44 -1.81 8.33 -4.61
CA GLN A 44 -2.43 9.65 -4.48
C GLN A 44 -1.54 10.71 -5.12
N PRO A 45 -2.06 11.54 -6.04
CA PRO A 45 -1.27 12.57 -6.71
C PRO A 45 -0.50 13.47 -5.73
N GLY A 46 0.76 13.73 -6.03
CA GLY A 46 1.59 14.68 -5.27
C GLY A 46 2.19 14.12 -3.98
N LYS A 47 2.00 12.82 -3.69
CA LYS A 47 2.71 12.10 -2.63
C LYS A 47 3.63 11.05 -3.23
N THR A 48 4.66 10.67 -2.50
CA THR A 48 5.48 9.53 -2.88
C THR A 48 4.78 8.23 -2.49
N ALA A 49 5.14 7.12 -3.13
CA ALA A 49 4.66 5.81 -2.70
C ALA A 49 5.06 5.50 -1.26
N PHE A 50 6.22 5.99 -0.79
CA PHE A 50 6.67 5.80 0.59
C PHE A 50 5.84 6.61 1.60
N ASP A 51 5.51 7.87 1.30
CA ASP A 51 4.64 8.69 2.18
C ASP A 51 3.29 8.00 2.43
N LEU A 52 2.72 7.43 1.36
CA LEU A 52 1.46 6.69 1.43
C LEU A 52 1.58 5.38 2.21
N LEU A 53 2.75 4.73 2.20
CA LEU A 53 2.99 3.57 3.03
C LEU A 53 3.02 3.95 4.52
N GLU A 54 3.72 5.03 4.87
CA GLU A 54 3.82 5.49 6.26
C GLU A 54 2.47 6.00 6.82
N GLU A 55 1.59 6.51 5.95
CA GLU A 55 0.23 6.89 6.34
C GLU A 55 -0.70 5.68 6.55
N SER A 56 -0.45 4.57 5.84
CA SER A 56 -1.32 3.39 5.85
C SER A 56 -0.85 2.28 6.80
N ALA A 57 0.42 2.29 7.20
CA ALA A 57 1.04 1.23 8.00
C ALA A 57 2.17 1.73 8.90
N SER A 58 2.50 0.96 9.93
CA SER A 58 3.75 1.14 10.66
C SER A 58 4.91 0.62 9.82
N VAL A 59 5.91 1.43 9.54
CA VAL A 59 7.03 1.09 8.64
C VAL A 59 8.35 1.12 9.41
N ASP A 60 9.12 0.04 9.28
CA ASP A 60 10.53 0.03 9.62
C ASP A 60 11.33 0.19 8.33
N ALA A 61 12.23 1.17 8.28
CA ALA A 61 13.06 1.43 7.11
C ALA A 61 14.48 1.83 7.49
N LYS A 62 15.43 1.56 6.60
CA LYS A 62 16.84 1.94 6.74
C LYS A 62 17.29 2.80 5.56
N ASP A 63 18.19 3.73 5.81
CA ASP A 63 18.82 4.48 4.73
C ASP A 63 19.69 3.57 3.87
N SER A 64 19.64 3.77 2.55
CA SER A 64 20.47 3.08 1.56
C SER A 64 20.89 4.05 0.46
N SER A 65 21.79 3.62 -0.43
CA SER A 65 22.18 4.40 -1.62
C SER A 65 21.03 4.66 -2.60
N PHE A 66 19.92 3.93 -2.48
CA PHE A 66 18.73 4.05 -3.33
C PHE A 66 17.54 4.74 -2.62
N GLY A 67 17.78 5.35 -1.45
CA GLY A 67 16.74 5.91 -0.58
C GLY A 67 16.38 4.97 0.58
N LYS A 68 15.22 5.20 1.22
CA LYS A 68 14.74 4.34 2.32
C LYS A 68 14.39 2.94 1.82
N MET A 69 15.10 1.94 2.34
CA MET A 69 14.80 0.52 2.15
C MET A 69 13.85 0.06 3.25
N VAL A 70 12.65 -0.39 2.88
CA VAL A 70 11.67 -0.94 3.82
C VAL A 70 12.16 -2.28 4.33
N THR A 71 12.22 -2.41 5.66
CA THR A 71 12.66 -3.61 6.36
C THR A 71 11.55 -4.27 7.16
N GLY A 72 10.44 -3.57 7.38
CA GLY A 72 9.28 -4.13 8.07
C GLY A 72 8.02 -3.31 7.83
N ILE A 73 6.87 -3.99 7.82
CA ILE A 73 5.55 -3.36 7.70
C ILE A 73 4.61 -3.99 8.72
N ASN A 74 3.91 -3.17 9.52
CA ASN A 74 2.99 -3.62 10.57
C ASN A 74 3.58 -4.69 11.51
N GLY A 75 4.85 -4.52 11.90
CA GLY A 75 5.58 -5.43 12.79
C GLY A 75 6.03 -6.74 12.13
N VAL A 76 6.01 -6.82 10.80
CA VAL A 76 6.46 -7.97 10.03
C VAL A 76 7.79 -7.64 9.38
N SER A 77 8.86 -8.16 9.97
CA SER A 77 10.25 -7.96 9.54
C SER A 77 10.63 -8.84 8.35
N GLN A 78 11.60 -8.38 7.56
CA GLN A 78 12.19 -9.09 6.43
C GLN A 78 13.27 -10.13 6.80
N ASP A 79 13.18 -10.75 7.97
CA ASP A 79 14.22 -11.69 8.43
C ASP A 79 14.23 -13.02 7.64
N ASN A 80 15.30 -13.80 7.80
CA ASN A 80 15.48 -15.14 7.22
C ASN A 80 15.55 -15.14 5.68
N GLY A 81 16.26 -14.16 5.10
CA GLY A 81 16.45 -14.07 3.65
C GLY A 81 15.25 -13.53 2.89
N LYS A 82 14.22 -13.05 3.60
CA LYS A 82 13.04 -12.42 3.03
C LYS A 82 13.30 -10.97 2.71
N TYR A 83 12.43 -10.39 1.88
CA TYR A 83 12.45 -8.95 1.60
C TYR A 83 11.06 -8.44 1.22
N TRP A 84 10.82 -7.17 1.51
CA TRP A 84 9.62 -6.48 1.07
C TRP A 84 9.81 -6.00 -0.37
N LEU A 85 9.15 -6.68 -1.30
CA LEU A 85 9.13 -6.32 -2.72
C LEU A 85 8.11 -5.21 -2.97
N TYR A 86 8.56 -4.12 -3.57
CA TYR A 86 7.75 -2.98 -3.97
C TYR A 86 7.34 -3.08 -5.44
N LEU A 87 6.04 -2.94 -5.70
CA LEU A 87 5.46 -2.99 -7.03
C LEU A 87 4.55 -1.80 -7.31
N VAL A 88 4.55 -1.38 -8.58
CA VAL A 88 3.62 -0.41 -9.16
C VAL A 88 2.85 -1.12 -10.27
N ASP A 89 1.52 -1.13 -10.21
CA ASP A 89 0.66 -1.83 -11.17
C ASP A 89 1.07 -3.28 -11.41
N ASN A 90 1.37 -3.99 -10.33
CA ASN A 90 1.84 -5.39 -10.32
C ASN A 90 3.19 -5.64 -11.02
N LYS A 91 3.97 -4.60 -11.32
CA LYS A 91 5.32 -4.70 -11.87
C LYS A 91 6.34 -4.26 -10.82
N GLU A 92 7.47 -4.98 -10.73
CA GLU A 92 8.57 -4.58 -9.87
C GLU A 92 9.03 -3.16 -10.22
N ALA A 93 9.11 -2.30 -9.21
CA ALA A 93 9.52 -0.93 -9.43
C ALA A 93 11.02 -0.84 -9.73
N THR A 94 11.37 0.01 -10.68
CA THR A 94 12.77 0.27 -11.04
C THR A 94 13.41 1.40 -10.23
N ILE A 95 12.60 2.12 -9.44
CA ILE A 95 13.04 3.18 -8.53
C ILE A 95 12.46 2.96 -7.14
N GLY A 96 13.14 3.49 -6.11
CA GLY A 96 12.69 3.38 -4.73
C GLY A 96 11.37 4.10 -4.47
N ALA A 97 10.59 3.60 -3.52
CA ALA A 97 9.26 4.15 -3.19
C ALA A 97 9.29 5.62 -2.74
N GLN A 98 10.41 6.08 -2.16
CA GLN A 98 10.60 7.49 -1.79
C GLN A 98 10.86 8.40 -3.00
N ALA A 99 11.33 7.86 -4.12
CA ALA A 99 11.57 8.61 -5.36
C ALA A 99 10.37 8.55 -6.33
N TYR A 100 9.44 7.63 -6.10
CA TYR A 100 8.27 7.45 -6.96
C TYR A 100 7.16 8.41 -6.57
N ASN A 101 6.97 9.48 -7.35
CA ASN A 101 5.86 10.42 -7.20
C ASN A 101 4.61 9.88 -7.89
N CYS A 102 3.55 9.64 -7.11
CA CYS A 102 2.27 9.15 -7.63
C CYS A 102 1.58 10.20 -8.52
N ILE A 103 0.97 9.75 -9.63
CA ILE A 103 0.13 10.59 -10.49
C ILE A 103 -1.37 10.27 -10.39
N GLY A 104 -1.76 9.21 -9.68
CA GLY A 104 -3.12 9.01 -9.14
C GLY A 104 -3.97 7.93 -9.81
N ASN A 105 -3.36 7.05 -10.60
CA ASN A 105 -4.07 5.93 -11.25
C ASN A 105 -3.41 4.58 -11.00
N GLU A 106 -2.27 4.57 -10.31
CA GLU A 106 -1.47 3.38 -10.09
C GLU A 106 -1.87 2.68 -8.80
N GLN A 107 -1.74 1.36 -8.79
CA GLN A 107 -1.87 0.55 -7.59
C GLN A 107 -0.48 0.25 -7.04
N ILE A 108 -0.24 0.66 -5.79
CA ILE A 108 0.98 0.28 -5.08
C ILE A 108 0.75 -1.02 -4.31
N LYS A 109 1.75 -1.89 -4.37
CA LYS A 109 1.77 -3.17 -3.65
C LYS A 109 3.13 -3.42 -3.00
N TRP A 110 3.09 -3.94 -1.78
CA TRP A 110 4.23 -4.44 -1.03
C TRP A 110 3.97 -5.90 -0.69
N GLU A 111 4.88 -6.78 -1.08
CA GLU A 111 4.77 -8.22 -0.83
C GLU A 111 6.04 -8.75 -0.16
N LEU A 112 5.90 -9.44 0.96
CA LEU A 112 7.02 -10.12 1.59
C LEU A 112 7.33 -11.41 0.83
N LYS A 113 8.50 -11.46 0.19
CA LYS A 113 9.04 -12.62 -0.51
C LYS A 113 9.97 -13.41 0.40
#